data_AF-A0A4R1LX59-F1
#
_entry.id   AF-A0A4R1LX59-F1
#
_cell.length_a   1.000
_cell.length_b   1.000
_cell.length_c   1.000
_cell.angle_alpha   90.00
_cell.angle_beta   90.00
_cell.angle_gamma   90.00
#
_symmetry.space_group_name_H-M   'P 1'
#
loop_
_entity.id
_entity.type
_entity.pdbx_description
1 polymer ?
#
loop_
_entity_poly.entity_id
_entity_poly.type
_entity_poly.pdbx_seq_one_letter_code
_entity_poly.pdbx_strand_id
1 'polypeptide(L)'
;MNIYEIDSDEVINAIVVSGSITYKEAIEKLVPLISKTEFQRKLQDKKFYEKLERDIVDGCIMPSLTIAFVDKTISKASKKDDIAAYFEKNHKKSFVLDGIQRLNTLSRVSDSKEIDLERKLYLNIVFSDSVDKLLYRMITLNNGQKPMTPRHQVEVMMANVFDFKELGIEVQTEKERAVKMKMNSFNKSDFVQAYLAYMADSPMVDNKKIIQDKMDELIVSKIVSAEKVDKDSTFENVIKAIAKFQVSPISLKWLKQANNLVGFAVGMKTSFKTIQELSVDQFENSIKTFDQAFSDFNPSKIKLGKLRRELSYDYFKNYSKLRELDSLELLEYFSELTND
;
A
#
# COMPACT_ATOMS: atom_id res chain seq x y z
N MET A 1 17.00 -12.65 19.50
CA MET A 1 17.58 -11.96 18.32
C MET A 1 19.05 -11.55 18.54
N ASN A 2 19.89 -11.67 17.51
CA ASN A 2 21.27 -11.18 17.46
C ASN A 2 21.48 -10.22 16.28
N ILE A 3 22.22 -9.12 16.47
CA ILE A 3 22.50 -8.11 15.44
C ILE A 3 23.96 -8.17 14.99
N TYR A 4 24.19 -8.29 13.69
CA TYR A 4 25.52 -8.40 13.10
C TYR A 4 26.02 -7.05 12.58
N GLU A 5 25.20 -6.33 11.85
CA GLU A 5 25.62 -5.13 11.13
C GLU A 5 24.47 -4.13 10.97
N ILE A 6 24.82 -2.85 10.84
CA ILE A 6 23.89 -1.73 10.67
C ILE A 6 24.46 -0.85 9.56
N ASP A 7 23.72 -0.76 8.46
CA ASP A 7 24.09 0.00 7.28
C ASP A 7 23.00 0.96 6.83
N SER A 8 23.38 1.85 5.93
CA SER A 8 22.48 2.82 5.32
C SER A 8 22.20 2.43 3.88
N ASP A 9 20.93 2.36 3.53
CA ASP A 9 20.44 2.25 2.16
C ASP A 9 20.18 3.67 1.65
N GLU A 10 21.16 4.23 0.96
CA GLU A 10 21.15 5.62 0.49
C GLU A 10 20.07 5.87 -0.57
N VAL A 11 19.63 4.84 -1.31
CA VAL A 11 18.64 4.98 -2.38
C VAL A 11 17.27 5.32 -1.81
N ILE A 12 16.88 4.66 -0.73
CA ILE A 12 15.61 4.93 -0.05
C ILE A 12 15.78 5.73 1.24
N ASN A 13 17.01 6.13 1.60
CA ASN A 13 17.35 6.76 2.87
C ASN A 13 16.75 5.99 4.06
N ALA A 14 17.13 4.72 4.17
CA ALA A 14 16.68 3.78 5.20
C ALA A 14 17.87 3.16 5.94
N ILE A 15 17.61 2.59 7.12
CA ILE A 15 18.59 1.80 7.86
C ILE A 15 18.32 0.31 7.60
N VAL A 16 19.37 -0.43 7.25
CA VAL A 16 19.32 -1.87 7.03
C VAL A 16 20.15 -2.54 8.12
N VAL A 17 19.53 -3.49 8.81
CA VAL A 17 20.15 -4.21 9.91
C VAL A 17 20.20 -5.69 9.56
N SER A 18 21.40 -6.25 9.49
CA SER A 18 21.57 -7.68 9.31
C SER A 18 21.68 -8.37 10.67
N GLY A 19 20.91 -9.44 10.85
CA GLY A 19 20.80 -10.14 12.13
C GLY A 19 20.33 -11.58 11.98
N SER A 20 20.05 -12.23 13.10
CA SER A 20 19.39 -13.53 13.11
C SER A 20 18.49 -13.74 14.32
N ILE A 21 17.51 -14.61 14.13
CA ILE A 21 16.66 -15.18 15.19
C ILE A 21 16.67 -16.71 15.04
N THR A 22 16.13 -17.44 16.01
CA THR A 22 15.93 -18.89 15.83
C THR A 22 14.70 -19.18 14.97
N TYR A 23 14.59 -20.39 14.41
CA TYR A 23 13.37 -20.84 13.72
C TYR A 23 12.15 -20.77 14.64
N LYS A 24 12.33 -21.13 15.92
CA LYS A 24 11.31 -20.96 16.96
C LYS A 24 10.83 -19.51 17.07
N GLU A 25 11.75 -18.56 17.25
CA GLU A 25 11.42 -17.13 17.33
C GLU A 25 10.72 -16.64 16.05
N ALA A 26 11.14 -17.13 14.87
CA ALA A 26 10.53 -16.77 13.59
C ALA A 26 9.08 -17.24 13.50
N ILE A 27 8.80 -18.46 13.93
CA ILE A 27 7.44 -19.02 13.96
C ILE A 27 6.57 -18.21 14.92
N GLU A 28 7.06 -17.92 16.13
CA GLU A 28 6.28 -17.21 17.15
C GLU A 28 6.02 -15.75 16.77
N LYS A 29 7.01 -15.04 16.21
CA LYS A 29 6.97 -13.58 16.02
C LYS A 29 6.62 -13.15 14.61
N LEU A 30 7.03 -13.90 13.58
CA LEU A 30 6.92 -13.48 12.18
C LEU A 30 5.75 -14.14 11.44
N VAL A 31 5.43 -15.41 11.71
CA VAL A 31 4.28 -16.09 11.06
C VAL A 31 2.96 -15.34 11.28
N PRO A 32 2.66 -14.78 12.47
CA PRO A 32 1.45 -13.97 12.67
C PRO A 32 1.36 -12.72 11.79
N LEU A 33 2.48 -12.26 11.22
CA LEU A 33 2.55 -11.08 10.36
C LEU A 33 2.20 -11.40 8.90
N ILE A 34 2.06 -12.69 8.54
CA ILE A 34 1.65 -13.08 7.19
C ILE A 34 0.15 -12.88 7.07
N SER A 35 -0.29 -12.12 6.04
CA SER A 35 -1.73 -11.94 5.82
C SER A 35 -2.43 -13.29 5.62
N LYS A 36 -3.62 -13.47 6.22
CA LYS A 36 -4.41 -14.70 6.02
C LYS A 36 -4.69 -15.00 4.54
N THR A 37 -4.76 -13.97 3.70
CA THR A 37 -4.93 -14.10 2.25
C THR A 37 -3.68 -14.60 1.53
N GLU A 38 -2.48 -14.23 1.98
CA GLU A 38 -1.19 -14.77 1.51
C GLU A 38 -1.04 -16.23 1.94
N PHE A 39 -1.37 -16.52 3.21
CA PHE A 39 -1.37 -17.88 3.77
C PHE A 39 -2.31 -18.82 3.00
N GLN A 40 -3.48 -18.31 2.57
CA GLN A 40 -4.50 -19.07 1.84
C GLN A 40 -4.37 -19.04 0.31
N ARG A 41 -3.46 -18.24 -0.28
CA ARG A 41 -3.21 -18.27 -1.74
C ARG A 41 -2.49 -19.58 -2.10
N LYS A 42 -3.33 -20.63 -2.19
CA LYS A 42 -3.20 -21.96 -2.81
C LYS A 42 -1.79 -22.33 -3.29
N LEU A 43 -1.21 -23.33 -2.62
CA LEU A 43 -1.02 -24.68 -3.20
C LEU A 43 -0.51 -24.74 -4.65
N GLN A 44 0.43 -23.88 -5.07
CA GLN A 44 1.14 -24.08 -6.34
C GLN A 44 2.18 -25.19 -6.18
N ASP A 45 2.30 -26.04 -7.21
CA ASP A 45 3.05 -27.31 -7.26
C ASP A 45 3.55 -27.84 -5.92
N LYS A 46 2.73 -28.71 -5.29
CA LYS A 46 3.03 -29.39 -4.03
C LYS A 46 4.46 -29.94 -3.97
N LYS A 47 5.00 -30.38 -5.11
CA LYS A 47 6.36 -30.91 -5.27
C LYS A 47 7.47 -29.92 -4.90
N PHE A 48 7.36 -28.63 -5.24
CA PHE A 48 8.40 -27.64 -4.91
C PHE A 48 8.42 -27.34 -3.40
N TYR A 49 7.24 -27.23 -2.79
CA TYR A 49 7.12 -27.05 -1.35
C TYR A 49 7.55 -28.29 -0.58
N GLU A 50 7.14 -29.49 -0.99
CA GLU A 50 7.59 -30.76 -0.39
C GLU A 50 9.11 -30.94 -0.43
N LYS A 51 9.79 -30.36 -1.42
CA LYS A 51 11.26 -30.37 -1.46
C LYS A 51 11.85 -29.40 -0.43
N LEU A 52 11.40 -28.15 -0.39
CA LEU A 52 11.88 -27.18 0.59
C LEU A 52 11.57 -27.62 2.03
N GLU A 53 10.41 -28.23 2.27
CA GLU A 53 10.03 -28.79 3.57
C GLU A 53 11.02 -29.85 4.03
N ARG A 54 11.32 -30.82 3.17
CA ARG A 54 12.35 -31.83 3.43
C ARG A 54 13.72 -31.21 3.66
N ASP A 55 14.13 -30.27 2.80
CA ASP A 55 15.43 -29.61 2.93
C ASP A 55 15.55 -28.87 4.27
N ILE A 56 14.50 -28.17 4.73
CA ILE A 56 14.48 -27.50 6.04
C ILE A 56 14.64 -28.50 7.18
N VAL A 57 13.90 -29.62 7.14
CA VAL A 57 14.01 -30.70 8.13
C VAL A 57 15.41 -31.31 8.12
N ASP A 58 15.97 -31.56 6.92
CA ASP A 58 17.25 -32.25 6.74
C ASP A 58 18.48 -31.43 7.19
N GLY A 59 18.38 -30.09 7.26
CA GLY A 59 19.61 -29.32 7.46
C GLY A 59 19.64 -27.90 6.88
N CYS A 60 18.74 -27.58 5.97
CA CYS A 60 18.85 -26.39 5.14
C CYS A 60 18.82 -25.12 5.98
N ILE A 61 19.82 -24.29 5.75
CA ILE A 61 19.83 -22.90 6.20
C ILE A 61 19.01 -22.12 5.19
N MET A 62 17.84 -21.65 5.60
CA MET A 62 17.00 -20.84 4.72
C MET A 62 17.72 -19.54 4.34
N PRO A 63 17.56 -19.06 3.10
CA PRO A 63 17.99 -17.71 2.73
C PRO A 63 17.32 -16.67 3.64
N SER A 64 17.96 -15.52 3.83
CA SER A 64 17.52 -14.49 4.80
C SER A 64 16.13 -13.94 4.48
N LEU A 65 15.29 -13.76 5.50
CA LEU A 65 14.03 -13.03 5.33
C LEU A 65 14.28 -11.51 5.38
N THR A 66 13.44 -10.73 4.68
CA THR A 66 13.45 -9.28 4.82
C THR A 66 12.23 -8.82 5.61
N ILE A 67 12.47 -8.16 6.74
CA ILE A 67 11.44 -7.59 7.61
C ILE A 67 11.51 -6.07 7.49
N ALA A 68 10.38 -5.40 7.46
CA ALA A 68 10.34 -3.95 7.33
C ALA A 68 9.55 -3.27 8.45
N PHE A 69 10.03 -2.10 8.86
CA PHE A 69 9.40 -1.18 9.79
C PHE A 69 9.21 0.18 9.12
N VAL A 70 8.05 0.79 9.36
CA VAL A 70 7.86 2.23 9.10
C VAL A 70 8.23 2.97 10.38
N ASP A 71 9.50 3.36 10.50
CA ASP A 71 10.09 3.93 11.71
C ASP A 71 11.24 4.89 11.38
N LYS A 72 11.33 6.00 12.12
CA LYS A 72 12.36 7.04 11.96
C LYS A 72 13.33 7.12 13.14
N THR A 73 13.14 6.26 14.15
CA THR A 73 13.87 6.31 15.42
C THR A 73 15.19 5.55 15.37
N ILE A 74 15.25 4.48 14.56
CA ILE A 74 16.48 3.74 14.32
C ILE A 74 17.37 4.48 13.32
N SER A 75 18.66 4.61 13.65
CA SER A 75 19.67 5.29 12.85
C SER A 75 20.94 4.43 12.75
N LYS A 76 21.90 4.82 11.89
CA LYS A 76 23.21 4.14 11.81
C LYS A 76 24.00 4.22 13.11
N ALA A 77 23.74 5.22 13.95
CA ALA A 77 24.38 5.40 15.26
C ALA A 77 23.70 4.59 16.39
N SER A 78 22.55 3.96 16.13
CA SER A 78 21.85 3.14 17.12
C SER A 78 22.71 1.94 17.53
N LYS A 79 22.66 1.56 18.80
CA LYS A 79 23.40 0.38 19.28
C LYS A 79 22.65 -0.89 18.92
N LYS A 80 23.41 -1.97 18.73
CA LYS A 80 22.89 -3.31 18.42
C LYS A 80 21.87 -3.80 19.46
N ASP A 81 22.16 -3.62 20.74
CA ASP A 81 21.28 -4.04 21.83
C ASP A 81 19.96 -3.25 21.84
N ASP A 82 20.02 -1.95 21.54
CA ASP A 82 18.83 -1.10 21.44
C ASP A 82 17.91 -1.55 20.29
N ILE A 83 18.50 -1.93 19.15
CA ILE A 83 17.75 -2.44 17.99
C ILE A 83 17.12 -3.80 18.31
N ALA A 84 17.87 -4.69 18.98
CA ALA A 84 17.33 -5.98 19.41
C ALA A 84 16.14 -5.80 20.37
N ALA A 85 16.26 -4.90 21.35
CA ALA A 85 15.18 -4.56 22.28
C ALA A 85 13.99 -3.91 21.56
N TYR A 86 14.26 -3.03 20.58
CA TYR A 86 13.23 -2.43 19.75
C TYR A 86 12.44 -3.50 18.99
N PHE A 87 13.13 -4.44 18.34
CA PHE A 87 12.50 -5.53 17.61
C PHE A 87 11.61 -6.37 18.53
N GLU A 88 12.12 -6.74 19.71
CA GLU A 88 11.36 -7.54 20.68
C GLU A 88 10.03 -6.87 21.04
N LYS A 89 10.09 -5.57 21.34
CA LYS A 89 8.93 -4.78 21.76
C LYS A 89 7.97 -4.48 20.61
N ASN A 90 8.48 -4.29 19.39
CA ASN A 90 7.71 -3.70 18.27
C ASN A 90 7.51 -4.64 17.07
N HIS A 91 7.93 -5.90 17.09
CA HIS A 91 7.81 -6.82 15.94
C HIS A 91 6.40 -6.87 15.34
N LYS A 92 5.33 -6.70 16.13
CA LYS A 92 3.94 -6.65 15.65
C LYS A 92 3.61 -5.47 14.74
N LYS A 93 4.42 -4.41 14.77
CA LYS A 93 4.32 -3.24 13.88
C LYS A 93 5.13 -3.42 12.60
N SER A 94 5.88 -4.51 12.48
CA SER A 94 6.65 -4.85 11.29
C SER A 94 5.83 -5.69 10.34
N PHE A 95 6.35 -5.86 9.12
CA PHE A 95 5.79 -6.78 8.16
C PHE A 95 6.88 -7.48 7.34
N VAL A 96 6.55 -8.64 6.79
CA VAL A 96 7.46 -9.41 5.95
C VAL A 96 7.50 -8.78 4.55
N LEU A 97 8.62 -8.16 4.20
CA LEU A 97 8.86 -7.53 2.90
C LEU A 97 9.27 -8.56 1.85
N ASP A 98 10.05 -9.57 2.25
CA ASP A 98 10.44 -10.70 1.41
C ASP A 98 10.57 -11.99 2.24
N GLY A 99 10.19 -13.11 1.64
CA GLY A 99 10.32 -14.44 2.22
C GLY A 99 9.04 -15.04 2.82
N ILE A 100 7.87 -14.50 2.46
CA ILE A 100 6.56 -15.02 2.92
C ILE A 100 6.41 -16.53 2.66
N GLN A 101 6.80 -17.01 1.47
CA GLN A 101 6.72 -18.43 1.13
C GLN A 101 7.66 -19.31 1.97
N ARG A 102 8.87 -18.81 2.27
CA ARG A 102 9.84 -19.51 3.14
C ARG A 102 9.30 -19.61 4.56
N LEU A 103 8.75 -18.52 5.08
CA LEU A 103 8.17 -18.47 6.42
C LEU A 103 6.91 -19.34 6.54
N ASN A 104 6.04 -19.36 5.52
CA ASN A 104 4.92 -20.30 5.44
C ASN A 104 5.39 -21.76 5.43
N THR A 105 6.47 -22.06 4.72
CA THR A 105 7.03 -23.41 4.66
C THR A 105 7.59 -23.84 6.01
N LEU A 106 8.35 -22.97 6.67
CA LEU A 106 8.83 -23.18 8.04
C LEU A 106 7.67 -23.45 9.01
N SER A 107 6.57 -22.70 8.91
CA SER A 107 5.38 -22.91 9.72
C SER A 107 4.67 -24.24 9.46
N ARG A 108 4.82 -24.86 8.28
CA ARG A 108 4.20 -26.17 8.00
C ARG A 108 5.01 -27.34 8.55
N VAL A 109 6.32 -27.18 8.66
CA VAL A 109 7.22 -28.21 9.21
C VAL A 109 7.49 -28.03 10.70
N SER A 110 6.93 -27.00 11.34
CA SER A 110 7.17 -26.69 12.76
C SER A 110 6.79 -27.83 13.71
N ASP A 111 5.80 -28.64 13.32
CA ASP A 111 5.29 -29.74 14.14
C ASP A 111 6.05 -31.06 13.88
N SER A 112 6.98 -31.07 12.92
CA SER A 112 7.85 -32.23 12.70
C SER A 112 8.77 -32.41 13.90
N LYS A 113 8.92 -33.65 14.39
CA LYS A 113 9.86 -33.95 15.48
C LYS A 113 11.33 -33.88 15.07
N GLU A 114 11.59 -33.83 13.76
CA GLU A 114 12.93 -33.92 13.18
C GLU A 114 13.55 -32.54 12.94
N ILE A 115 12.75 -31.46 13.00
CA ILE A 115 13.26 -30.10 12.77
C ILE A 115 14.03 -29.56 13.98
N ASP A 116 15.20 -28.99 13.72
CA ASP A 116 15.95 -28.21 14.68
C ASP A 116 15.41 -26.76 14.74
N LEU A 117 14.56 -26.49 15.74
CA LEU A 117 13.95 -25.17 15.94
C LEU A 117 14.93 -24.11 16.49
N GLU A 118 16.09 -24.52 17.01
CA GLU A 118 17.13 -23.61 17.50
C GLU A 118 18.07 -23.16 16.38
N ARG A 119 17.92 -23.71 15.18
CA ARG A 119 18.65 -23.28 14.00
C ARG A 119 18.39 -21.80 13.71
N LYS A 120 19.46 -21.11 13.30
CA LYS A 120 19.42 -19.68 12.98
C LYS A 120 18.71 -19.42 11.66
N LEU A 121 17.79 -18.48 11.68
CA LEU A 121 17.25 -17.78 10.52
C LEU A 121 17.88 -16.39 10.42
N TYR A 122 18.51 -16.10 9.29
CA TYR A 122 19.08 -14.79 9.02
C TYR A 122 17.99 -13.81 8.59
N LEU A 123 18.13 -12.56 9.01
CA LEU A 123 17.20 -11.47 8.74
C LEU A 123 17.94 -10.26 8.18
N ASN A 124 17.30 -9.58 7.24
CA ASN A 124 17.57 -8.19 6.90
C ASN A 124 16.38 -7.36 7.39
N ILE A 125 16.59 -6.47 8.34
CA ILE A 125 15.55 -5.58 8.87
C ILE A 125 15.73 -4.19 8.28
N VAL A 126 14.70 -3.68 7.61
CA VAL A 126 14.71 -2.37 6.95
C VAL A 126 13.85 -1.40 7.76
N PHE A 127 14.45 -0.33 8.26
CA PHE A 127 13.76 0.77 8.92
C PHE A 127 13.68 1.95 7.95
N SER A 128 12.48 2.23 7.47
CA SER A 128 12.21 3.33 6.53
C SER A 128 11.21 4.30 7.14
N ASP A 129 11.35 5.57 6.80
CA ASP A 129 10.42 6.62 7.24
C ASP A 129 9.11 6.67 6.45
N SER A 130 9.01 5.88 5.37
CA SER A 130 7.85 5.81 4.49
C SER A 130 7.63 4.42 3.92
N VAL A 131 6.34 4.08 3.79
CA VAL A 131 5.82 2.89 3.10
C VAL A 131 6.18 2.91 1.63
N ASP A 132 6.12 4.09 1.01
CA ASP A 132 6.35 4.30 -0.42
C ASP A 132 7.77 3.89 -0.83
N LYS A 133 8.74 4.19 0.04
CA LYS A 133 10.16 3.80 -0.09
C LYS A 133 10.36 2.29 0.03
N LEU A 134 9.63 1.64 0.94
CA LEU A 134 9.68 0.18 1.11
C LEU A 134 9.05 -0.53 -0.09
N LEU A 135 7.95 0.01 -0.63
CA LEU A 135 7.32 -0.47 -1.85
C LEU A 135 8.25 -0.31 -3.05
N TYR A 136 8.92 0.84 -3.21
CA TYR A 136 9.95 1.03 -4.24
C TYR A 136 11.01 -0.05 -4.17
N ARG A 137 11.55 -0.30 -2.98
CA ARG A 137 12.55 -1.35 -2.78
C ARG A 137 12.02 -2.73 -3.16
N MET A 138 10.77 -3.03 -2.83
CA MET A 138 10.11 -4.30 -3.22
C MET A 138 9.96 -4.41 -4.75
N ILE A 139 9.68 -3.32 -5.45
CA ILE A 139 9.55 -3.29 -6.91
C ILE A 139 10.94 -3.44 -7.55
N THR A 140 11.92 -2.63 -7.13
CA THR A 140 13.22 -2.51 -7.80
C THR A 140 14.20 -3.64 -7.49
N LEU A 141 14.19 -4.20 -6.27
CA LEU A 141 15.13 -5.26 -5.88
C LEU A 141 14.66 -6.68 -6.22
N ASN A 142 13.41 -6.86 -6.67
CA ASN A 142 12.90 -8.15 -7.14
C ASN A 142 13.03 -8.33 -8.66
N ASN A 143 13.71 -7.40 -9.34
CA ASN A 143 13.97 -7.46 -10.78
C ASN A 143 14.83 -8.69 -11.14
N GLY A 144 14.29 -9.57 -12.00
CA GLY A 144 14.96 -10.79 -12.49
C GLY A 144 14.41 -12.11 -11.94
N GLN A 145 13.53 -12.09 -10.93
CA GLN A 145 12.74 -13.26 -10.51
C GLN A 145 11.36 -13.21 -11.19
N LYS A 146 10.61 -14.32 -11.25
CA LYS A 146 9.22 -14.31 -11.77
C LYS A 146 8.41 -13.31 -10.93
N PRO A 147 8.11 -12.11 -11.44
CA PRO A 147 7.80 -11.02 -10.54
C PRO A 147 6.36 -11.13 -10.07
N MET A 148 6.17 -10.86 -8.78
CA MET A 148 4.87 -10.49 -8.25
C MET A 148 4.43 -9.22 -8.97
N THR A 149 3.17 -9.13 -9.43
CA THR A 149 2.72 -7.91 -10.10
C THR A 149 2.76 -6.72 -9.12
N PRO A 150 3.06 -5.48 -9.57
CA PRO A 150 3.07 -4.30 -8.69
C PRO A 150 1.76 -4.12 -7.93
N ARG A 151 0.63 -4.45 -8.58
CA ARG A 151 -0.68 -4.50 -7.92
C ARG A 151 -0.70 -5.43 -6.73
N HIS A 152 -0.13 -6.63 -6.87
CA HIS A 152 -0.09 -7.60 -5.79
C HIS A 152 0.87 -7.14 -4.67
N GLN A 153 2.01 -6.53 -5.00
CA GLN A 153 2.92 -5.90 -4.03
C GLN A 153 2.21 -4.81 -3.22
N VAL A 154 1.47 -3.94 -3.89
CA VAL A 154 0.63 -2.93 -3.22
C VAL A 154 -0.45 -3.57 -2.35
N GLU A 155 -1.14 -4.60 -2.83
CA GLU A 155 -2.15 -5.33 -2.04
C GLU A 155 -1.58 -5.87 -0.71
N VAL A 156 -0.36 -6.44 -0.75
CA VAL A 156 0.33 -6.98 0.42
C VAL A 156 0.76 -5.85 1.36
N MET A 157 1.40 -4.82 0.82
CA MET A 157 1.83 -3.65 1.60
C MET A 157 0.66 -2.98 2.31
N MET A 158 -0.44 -2.71 1.59
CA MET A 158 -1.61 -2.07 2.19
C MET A 158 -2.25 -2.92 3.28
N ALA A 159 -2.29 -4.24 3.12
CA ALA A 159 -2.85 -5.15 4.12
C ALA A 159 -2.03 -5.18 5.42
N ASN A 160 -0.73 -4.95 5.32
CA ASN A 160 0.19 -5.01 6.44
C ASN A 160 0.44 -3.66 7.10
N VAL A 161 0.27 -2.56 6.36
CA VAL A 161 0.58 -1.19 6.81
C VAL A 161 -0.66 -0.48 7.35
N PHE A 162 -1.82 -0.65 6.69
CA PHE A 162 -3.02 0.10 7.05
C PHE A 162 -4.01 -0.79 7.79
N ASP A 163 -4.20 -0.53 9.09
CA ASP A 163 -5.34 -1.07 9.84
C ASP A 163 -6.58 -0.21 9.57
N PHE A 164 -7.28 -0.53 8.47
CA PHE A 164 -8.53 0.15 8.10
C PHE A 164 -9.58 0.11 9.22
N LYS A 165 -9.59 -0.95 10.03
CA LYS A 165 -10.58 -1.12 11.09
C LYS A 165 -10.32 -0.14 12.24
N GLU A 166 -9.06 0.06 12.61
CA GLU A 166 -8.67 1.08 13.60
C GLU A 166 -9.04 2.50 13.12
N LEU A 167 -8.97 2.74 11.81
CA LEU A 167 -9.36 4.00 11.17
C LEU A 167 -10.87 4.13 10.93
N GLY A 168 -11.67 3.16 11.36
CA GLY A 168 -13.13 3.15 11.17
C GLY A 168 -13.58 2.96 9.72
N ILE A 169 -12.69 2.53 8.82
CA ILE A 169 -12.98 2.22 7.42
C ILE A 169 -13.29 0.74 7.29
N GLU A 170 -14.52 0.41 6.86
CA GLU A 170 -14.86 -0.97 6.56
C GLU A 170 -14.49 -1.32 5.10
N VAL A 171 -13.73 -2.39 4.90
CA VAL A 171 -13.29 -2.85 3.57
C VAL A 171 -13.72 -4.29 3.34
N GLN A 172 -14.14 -4.60 2.11
CA GLN A 172 -14.43 -5.96 1.66
C GLN A 172 -13.60 -6.30 0.43
N THR A 173 -13.09 -7.53 0.38
CA THR A 173 -12.64 -8.15 -0.86
C THR A 173 -13.83 -8.50 -1.75
N GLU A 174 -13.59 -8.67 -3.05
CA GLU A 174 -14.63 -9.13 -4.00
C GLU A 174 -15.26 -10.46 -3.55
N LYS A 175 -14.46 -11.37 -2.98
CA LYS A 175 -14.92 -12.65 -2.45
C LYS A 175 -15.86 -12.49 -1.26
N GLU A 176 -15.50 -11.68 -0.27
CA GLU A 176 -16.34 -11.43 0.90
C GLU A 176 -17.65 -10.74 0.50
N ARG A 177 -17.57 -9.78 -0.43
CA ARG A 177 -18.73 -9.06 -0.94
C ARG A 177 -19.69 -9.97 -1.70
N ALA A 178 -19.17 -10.94 -2.47
CA ALA A 178 -19.97 -11.95 -3.17
C ALA A 178 -20.74 -12.88 -2.20
N VAL A 179 -20.18 -13.14 -1.01
CA VAL A 179 -20.86 -13.92 0.04
C VAL A 179 -21.91 -13.08 0.76
N LYS A 180 -21.54 -11.87 1.20
CA LYS A 180 -22.44 -10.93 1.86
C LYS A 180 -21.98 -9.49 1.63
N MET A 181 -22.81 -8.70 0.95
CA MET A 181 -22.54 -7.28 0.75
C MET A 181 -22.79 -6.50 2.05
N LYS A 182 -21.81 -5.71 2.48
CA LYS A 182 -21.98 -4.72 3.55
C LYS A 182 -22.12 -3.33 2.96
N MET A 183 -23.25 -2.68 3.24
CA MET A 183 -23.63 -1.43 2.59
C MET A 183 -22.63 -0.29 2.81
N ASN A 184 -22.00 -0.23 4.00
CA ASN A 184 -21.08 0.84 4.36
C ASN A 184 -19.59 0.51 4.11
N SER A 185 -19.32 -0.58 3.40
CA SER A 185 -17.94 -1.00 3.11
C SER A 185 -17.43 -0.54 1.75
N PHE A 186 -16.13 -0.28 1.67
CA PHE A 186 -15.38 -0.03 0.43
C PHE A 186 -14.89 -1.33 -0.19
N ASN A 187 -14.66 -1.35 -1.51
CA ASN A 187 -13.96 -2.48 -2.12
C ASN A 187 -12.45 -2.31 -1.88
N LYS A 188 -11.79 -3.37 -1.40
CA LYS A 188 -10.34 -3.37 -1.20
C LYS A 188 -9.58 -3.12 -2.51
N SER A 189 -10.10 -3.60 -3.63
CA SER A 189 -9.50 -3.41 -4.96
C SER A 189 -9.48 -1.94 -5.41
N ASP A 190 -10.42 -1.11 -4.96
CA ASP A 190 -10.48 0.31 -5.30
C ASP A 190 -9.41 1.10 -4.54
N PHE A 191 -9.18 0.76 -3.26
CA PHE A 191 -8.08 1.33 -2.47
C PHE A 191 -6.70 1.01 -3.04
N VAL A 192 -6.51 -0.24 -3.50
CA VAL A 192 -5.29 -0.67 -4.20
C VAL A 192 -5.09 0.16 -5.46
N GLN A 193 -6.14 0.35 -6.26
CA GLN A 193 -6.06 1.16 -7.47
C GLN A 193 -5.76 2.62 -7.16
N ALA A 194 -6.36 3.19 -6.12
CA ALA A 194 -6.11 4.55 -5.68
C ALA A 194 -4.67 4.74 -5.19
N TYR A 195 -4.11 3.78 -4.46
CA TYR A 195 -2.72 3.86 -4.01
C TYR A 195 -1.73 3.71 -5.18
N LEU A 196 -1.99 2.79 -6.11
CA LEU A 196 -1.21 2.65 -7.34
C LEU A 196 -1.19 3.95 -8.15
N ALA A 197 -2.35 4.58 -8.35
CA ALA A 197 -2.48 5.86 -9.04
C ALA A 197 -1.81 7.01 -8.28
N TYR A 198 -1.95 7.01 -6.94
CA TYR A 198 -1.26 7.96 -6.07
C TYR A 198 0.24 7.84 -6.28
N MET A 199 0.82 6.64 -6.20
CA MET A 199 2.24 6.40 -6.38
C MET A 199 2.76 6.80 -7.76
N ALA A 200 2.01 6.45 -8.82
CA ALA A 200 2.32 6.89 -10.18
C ALA A 200 2.14 8.41 -10.38
N ASP A 201 1.49 9.09 -9.43
CA ASP A 201 1.08 10.48 -9.52
C ASP A 201 0.36 10.73 -10.86
N SER A 202 -0.60 9.85 -11.14
CA SER A 202 -1.40 9.84 -12.36
C SER A 202 -2.71 9.10 -12.15
N PRO A 203 -3.87 9.67 -12.53
CA PRO A 203 -5.15 8.96 -12.48
C PRO A 203 -5.27 7.88 -13.57
N MET A 204 -4.33 7.79 -14.53
CA MET A 204 -4.49 7.02 -15.76
C MET A 204 -4.03 5.55 -15.71
N VAL A 205 -3.98 4.92 -14.53
CA VAL A 205 -3.40 3.56 -14.34
C VAL A 205 -4.32 2.42 -14.81
N ASP A 206 -5.12 2.59 -15.86
CA ASP A 206 -6.21 1.64 -16.18
C ASP A 206 -5.89 0.53 -17.19
N ASN A 207 -4.74 0.56 -17.87
CA ASN A 207 -4.47 -0.44 -18.91
C ASN A 207 -3.71 -1.66 -18.39
N LYS A 208 -4.45 -2.72 -18.05
CA LYS A 208 -4.00 -4.07 -17.62
C LYS A 208 -2.78 -4.67 -18.36
N LYS A 209 -2.39 -4.18 -19.54
CA LYS A 209 -1.21 -4.61 -20.31
C LYS A 209 -0.02 -3.64 -20.31
N ILE A 210 -0.23 -2.39 -19.94
CA ILE A 210 0.77 -1.30 -19.98
C ILE A 210 1.25 -0.96 -18.55
N ILE A 211 0.56 -1.46 -17.53
CA ILE A 211 0.79 -1.12 -16.13
C ILE A 211 2.08 -1.70 -15.56
N GLN A 212 2.66 -2.80 -16.03
CA GLN A 212 3.81 -3.36 -15.30
C GLN A 212 5.09 -2.59 -15.62
N ASP A 213 5.54 -2.64 -16.88
CA ASP A 213 6.80 -2.01 -17.29
C ASP A 213 6.78 -0.48 -17.16
N LYS A 214 5.69 0.19 -17.56
CA LYS A 214 5.59 1.66 -17.41
C LYS A 214 5.40 2.09 -15.95
N MET A 215 4.81 1.27 -15.08
CA MET A 215 4.66 1.65 -13.68
C MET A 215 5.95 1.43 -12.93
N ASP A 216 6.70 0.38 -13.26
CA ASP A 216 8.05 0.20 -12.75
C ASP A 216 8.92 1.40 -13.16
N GLU A 217 8.89 1.80 -14.44
CA GLU A 217 9.57 3.01 -14.93
C GLU A 217 9.05 4.31 -14.28
N LEU A 218 7.73 4.48 -14.10
CA LEU A 218 7.14 5.69 -13.50
C LEU A 218 7.42 5.80 -12.00
N ILE A 219 7.31 4.69 -11.26
CA ILE A 219 7.63 4.63 -9.84
C ILE A 219 9.13 4.86 -9.66
N VAL A 220 9.97 4.22 -10.49
CA VAL A 220 11.42 4.41 -10.44
C VAL A 220 11.80 5.84 -10.76
N SER A 221 11.32 6.38 -11.89
CA SER A 221 11.63 7.76 -12.28
C SER A 221 11.13 8.77 -11.26
N LYS A 222 9.91 8.64 -10.71
CA LYS A 222 9.35 9.61 -9.77
C LYS A 222 9.91 9.50 -8.35
N ILE A 223 10.33 8.32 -7.91
CA ILE A 223 10.99 8.15 -6.61
C ILE A 223 12.45 8.62 -6.67
N VAL A 224 13.13 8.39 -7.79
CA VAL A 224 14.47 8.94 -8.04
C VAL A 224 14.42 10.45 -8.26
N SER A 225 13.39 10.97 -8.95
CA SER A 225 13.19 12.40 -9.16
C SER A 225 12.51 13.10 -7.98
N ALA A 226 12.24 12.41 -6.87
CA ALA A 226 11.72 13.00 -5.65
C ALA A 226 12.78 13.85 -4.91
N GLU A 227 13.55 14.63 -5.66
CA GLU A 227 14.00 15.92 -5.18
C GLU A 227 12.75 16.82 -5.11
N LYS A 228 12.16 16.92 -3.90
CA LYS A 228 11.14 17.94 -3.53
C LYS A 228 9.67 17.64 -3.85
N VAL A 229 9.20 16.40 -3.72
CA VAL A 229 7.76 16.22 -3.39
C VAL A 229 7.62 16.56 -1.90
N ASP A 230 6.79 17.56 -1.60
CA ASP A 230 6.57 18.11 -0.25
C ASP A 230 6.40 16.96 0.76
N LYS A 231 7.29 16.89 1.76
CA LYS A 231 7.39 15.77 2.74
C LYS A 231 6.08 15.51 3.51
N ASP A 232 5.11 16.41 3.38
CA ASP A 232 3.88 16.41 4.16
C ASP A 232 2.78 15.53 3.57
N SER A 233 2.76 15.26 2.26
CA SER A 233 1.66 14.51 1.62
C SER A 233 1.99 13.02 1.48
N THR A 234 1.33 12.18 2.26
CA THR A 234 1.44 10.71 2.21
C THR A 234 0.10 10.08 1.85
N PHE A 235 0.11 8.83 1.37
CA PHE A 235 -1.15 8.11 1.15
C PHE A 235 -1.92 7.87 2.47
N GLU A 236 -1.23 7.82 3.61
CA GLU A 236 -1.86 7.78 4.93
C GLU A 236 -2.78 8.99 5.16
N ASN A 237 -2.40 10.18 4.67
CA ASN A 237 -3.26 11.35 4.74
C ASN A 237 -4.54 11.18 3.92
N VAL A 238 -4.45 10.55 2.74
CA VAL A 238 -5.63 10.20 1.93
C VAL A 238 -6.56 9.28 2.71
N ILE A 239 -6.03 8.24 3.36
CA ILE A 239 -6.82 7.34 4.20
C ILE A 239 -7.47 8.10 5.37
N LYS A 240 -6.74 9.01 6.04
CA LYS A 240 -7.29 9.84 7.12
C LYS A 240 -8.41 10.77 6.64
N ALA A 241 -8.28 11.38 5.46
CA ALA A 241 -9.36 12.18 4.88
C ALA A 241 -10.58 11.33 4.54
N ILE A 242 -10.39 10.13 3.97
CA ILE A 242 -11.49 9.20 3.73
C ILE A 242 -12.18 8.82 5.05
N ALA A 243 -11.41 8.49 6.08
CA ALA A 243 -11.92 8.17 7.42
C ALA A 243 -12.75 9.32 8.02
N LYS A 244 -12.31 10.57 7.82
CA LYS A 244 -13.02 11.78 8.25
C LYS A 244 -14.33 11.97 7.51
N PHE A 245 -14.30 11.92 6.17
CA PHE A 245 -15.44 12.32 5.35
C PHE A 245 -16.47 11.22 5.13
N GLN A 246 -16.11 9.94 5.27
CA GLN A 246 -17.04 8.81 5.10
C GLN A 246 -18.20 8.81 6.11
N VAL A 247 -18.16 9.63 7.16
CA VAL A 247 -19.23 9.74 8.16
C VAL A 247 -20.54 10.23 7.51
N SER A 248 -20.45 11.08 6.48
CA SER A 248 -21.61 11.46 5.68
C SER A 248 -22.00 10.33 4.71
N PRO A 249 -23.28 9.94 4.63
CA PRO A 249 -23.76 8.96 3.64
C PRO A 249 -23.51 9.38 2.19
N ILE A 250 -23.54 10.69 1.91
CA ILE A 250 -23.32 11.24 0.56
C ILE A 250 -21.84 11.13 0.21
N SER A 251 -20.97 11.58 1.11
CA SER A 251 -19.52 11.45 0.98
C SER A 251 -19.08 9.99 0.88
N LEU A 252 -19.64 9.10 1.70
CA LEU A 252 -19.38 7.67 1.62
C LEU A 252 -19.76 7.10 0.25
N LYS A 253 -20.94 7.43 -0.27
CA LYS A 253 -21.38 6.98 -1.60
C LYS A 253 -20.44 7.48 -2.70
N TRP A 254 -20.02 8.74 -2.62
CA TRP A 254 -19.13 9.36 -3.59
C TRP A 254 -17.73 8.75 -3.56
N LEU A 255 -17.14 8.60 -2.37
CA LEU A 255 -15.82 8.01 -2.14
C LEU A 255 -15.78 6.49 -2.42
N LYS A 256 -16.92 5.80 -2.33
CA LYS A 256 -17.03 4.38 -2.71
C LYS A 256 -16.99 4.15 -4.21
N GLN A 257 -17.15 5.20 -5.03
CA GLN A 257 -17.02 5.04 -6.46
C GLN A 257 -15.54 5.05 -6.86
N ALA A 258 -15.07 3.97 -7.48
CA ALA A 258 -13.67 3.77 -7.81
C ALA A 258 -13.02 4.96 -8.56
N ASN A 259 -13.70 5.54 -9.56
CA ASN A 259 -13.15 6.66 -10.33
C ASN A 259 -12.99 7.93 -9.49
N ASN A 260 -13.98 8.24 -8.66
CA ASN A 260 -13.89 9.35 -7.71
C ASN A 260 -12.76 9.13 -6.71
N LEU A 261 -12.68 7.94 -6.11
CA LEU A 261 -11.65 7.59 -5.12
C LEU A 261 -10.24 7.74 -5.69
N VAL A 262 -10.02 7.22 -6.89
CA VAL A 262 -8.73 7.32 -7.58
C VAL A 262 -8.41 8.78 -7.88
N GLY A 263 -9.34 9.54 -8.47
CA GLY A 263 -9.14 10.95 -8.76
C GLY A 263 -8.83 11.77 -7.50
N PHE A 264 -9.65 11.61 -6.47
CA PHE A 264 -9.49 12.23 -5.16
C PHE A 264 -8.13 11.93 -4.54
N ALA A 265 -7.73 10.65 -4.51
CA ALA A 265 -6.45 10.25 -3.93
C ALA A 265 -5.28 10.95 -4.61
N VAL A 266 -5.23 10.94 -5.95
CA VAL A 266 -4.13 11.57 -6.69
C VAL A 266 -4.19 13.09 -6.56
N GLY A 267 -5.37 13.71 -6.67
CA GLY A 267 -5.52 15.17 -6.59
C GLY A 267 -5.12 15.73 -5.22
N MET A 268 -5.40 14.98 -4.16
CA MET A 268 -5.05 15.33 -2.78
C MET A 268 -3.54 15.44 -2.55
N LYS A 269 -2.68 14.91 -3.44
CA LYS A 269 -1.23 15.14 -3.35
C LYS A 269 -0.88 16.62 -3.27
N THR A 270 -1.54 17.44 -4.10
CA THR A 270 -1.29 18.88 -4.21
C THR A 270 -2.09 19.70 -3.22
N SER A 271 -3.29 19.26 -2.86
CA SER A 271 -4.26 20.02 -2.08
C SER A 271 -4.48 19.52 -0.66
N PHE A 272 -3.65 18.59 -0.17
CA PHE A 272 -3.76 17.95 1.13
C PHE A 272 -4.05 18.94 2.26
N LYS A 273 -3.24 20.01 2.38
CA LYS A 273 -3.37 21.03 3.44
C LYS A 273 -4.77 21.64 3.46
N THR A 274 -5.28 22.05 2.31
CA THR A 274 -6.63 22.62 2.17
C THR A 274 -7.73 21.59 2.45
N ILE A 275 -7.59 20.37 1.94
CA ILE A 275 -8.61 19.31 2.12
C ILE A 275 -8.71 18.89 3.59
N GLN A 276 -7.58 18.80 4.30
CA GLN A 276 -7.57 18.36 5.69
C GLN A 276 -8.34 19.31 6.62
N GLU A 277 -8.35 20.60 6.32
CA GLU A 277 -9.02 21.64 7.10
C GLU A 277 -10.55 21.64 6.95
N LEU A 278 -11.09 21.02 5.88
CA LEU A 278 -12.53 21.04 5.60
C LEU A 278 -13.35 20.33 6.67
N SER A 279 -14.49 20.89 7.04
CA SER A 279 -15.53 20.15 7.77
C SER A 279 -16.16 19.06 6.88
N VAL A 280 -16.88 18.12 7.50
CA VAL A 280 -17.63 17.08 6.77
C VAL A 280 -18.65 17.71 5.82
N ASP A 281 -19.34 18.78 6.26
CA ASP A 281 -20.35 19.48 5.46
C ASP A 281 -19.73 20.24 4.28
N GLN A 282 -18.56 20.86 4.49
CA GLN A 282 -17.85 21.56 3.41
C GLN A 282 -17.40 20.59 2.30
N PHE A 283 -16.87 19.43 2.70
CA PHE A 283 -16.51 18.39 1.74
C PHE A 283 -17.76 17.85 1.01
N GLU A 284 -18.84 17.57 1.75
CA GLU A 284 -20.10 17.10 1.18
C GLU A 284 -20.67 18.10 0.15
N ASN A 285 -20.65 19.40 0.45
CA ASN A 285 -21.10 20.42 -0.49
C ASN A 285 -20.21 20.47 -1.74
N SER A 286 -18.89 20.35 -1.58
CA SER A 286 -17.95 20.35 -2.70
C SER A 286 -18.24 19.20 -3.68
N ILE A 287 -18.41 17.98 -3.16
CA ILE A 287 -18.71 16.81 -4.01
C ILE A 287 -20.10 16.85 -4.63
N LYS A 288 -21.08 17.53 -4.00
CA LYS A 288 -22.40 17.76 -4.58
C LYS A 288 -22.31 18.70 -5.78
N THR A 289 -21.61 19.83 -5.64
CA THR A 289 -21.39 20.77 -6.75
C THR A 289 -20.65 20.08 -7.90
N PHE A 290 -19.62 19.30 -7.58
CA PHE A 290 -18.91 18.47 -8.56
C PHE A 290 -19.85 17.50 -9.29
N ASP A 291 -20.67 16.72 -8.55
CA ASP A 291 -21.56 15.73 -9.16
C ASP A 291 -22.68 16.37 -9.99
N GLN A 292 -23.15 17.58 -9.61
CA GLN A 292 -24.10 18.34 -10.40
C GLN A 292 -23.47 18.76 -11.74
N ALA A 293 -22.32 19.44 -11.70
CA ALA A 293 -21.59 19.85 -12.90
C ALA A 293 -21.24 18.65 -13.80
N PHE A 294 -20.78 17.54 -13.21
CA PHE A 294 -20.45 16.33 -13.95
C PHE A 294 -21.67 15.68 -14.63
N SER A 295 -22.84 15.75 -13.99
CA SER A 295 -24.08 15.21 -14.58
C SER A 295 -24.56 16.05 -15.75
N ASP A 296 -24.42 17.38 -15.65
CA ASP A 296 -24.81 18.33 -16.69
C ASP A 296 -23.84 18.34 -17.89
N PHE A 297 -22.60 17.88 -17.68
CA PHE A 297 -21.56 17.77 -18.71
C PHE A 297 -21.92 16.81 -19.87
N ASN A 298 -22.96 15.97 -19.71
CA ASN A 298 -23.43 14.97 -20.69
C ASN A 298 -22.29 14.21 -21.42
N PRO A 299 -21.37 13.55 -20.70
CA PRO A 299 -20.23 12.92 -21.33
C PRO A 299 -20.64 11.75 -22.22
N SER A 300 -19.91 11.52 -23.32
CA SER A 300 -20.14 10.35 -24.19
C SER A 300 -20.20 9.05 -23.35
N LYS A 301 -21.24 8.24 -23.55
CA LYS A 301 -21.49 7.02 -22.74
C LYS A 301 -20.31 6.03 -22.73
N ILE A 302 -19.42 6.11 -23.71
CA ILE A 302 -18.31 5.17 -23.93
C ILE A 302 -17.12 5.43 -22.98
N LYS A 303 -16.93 6.66 -22.46
CA LYS A 303 -15.75 7.03 -21.64
C LYS A 303 -16.07 7.64 -20.26
N LEU A 304 -17.32 7.48 -19.79
CA LEU A 304 -17.81 8.06 -18.53
C LEU A 304 -16.89 7.85 -17.33
N GLY A 305 -16.40 6.62 -17.13
CA GLY A 305 -15.57 6.29 -15.97
C GLY A 305 -14.19 6.96 -16.02
N LYS A 306 -13.54 6.92 -17.18
CA LYS A 306 -12.24 7.57 -17.39
C LYS A 306 -12.35 9.07 -17.13
N LEU A 307 -13.35 9.70 -17.74
CA LEU A 307 -13.54 11.13 -17.62
C LEU A 307 -13.85 11.55 -16.17
N ARG A 308 -14.74 10.83 -15.48
CA ARG A 308 -15.04 11.13 -14.08
C ARG A 308 -13.79 11.10 -13.21
N ARG A 309 -12.88 10.17 -13.48
CA ARG A 309 -11.60 10.06 -12.76
C ARG A 309 -10.69 11.25 -13.04
N GLU A 310 -10.57 11.65 -14.30
CA GLU A 310 -9.76 12.80 -14.72
C GLU A 310 -10.29 14.11 -14.13
N LEU A 311 -11.60 14.34 -14.22
CA LEU A 311 -12.25 15.52 -13.65
C LEU A 311 -12.18 15.55 -12.12
N SER A 312 -12.39 14.40 -11.45
CA SER A 312 -12.20 14.29 -10.00
C SER A 312 -10.75 14.61 -9.60
N TYR A 313 -9.78 14.05 -10.33
CA TYR A 313 -8.36 14.35 -10.14
C TYR A 313 -8.09 15.85 -10.26
N ASP A 314 -8.53 16.48 -11.34
CA ASP A 314 -8.25 17.89 -11.59
C ASP A 314 -8.98 18.80 -10.59
N TYR A 315 -10.23 18.47 -10.25
CA TYR A 315 -11.01 19.17 -9.24
C TYR A 315 -10.29 19.19 -7.88
N PHE A 316 -9.85 18.03 -7.40
CA PHE A 316 -9.15 17.96 -6.12
C PHE A 316 -7.71 18.47 -6.21
N LYS A 317 -7.02 18.35 -7.34
CA LYS A 317 -5.68 18.94 -7.52
C LYS A 317 -5.73 20.46 -7.40
N ASN A 318 -6.71 21.10 -8.02
CA ASN A 318 -6.88 22.54 -8.07
C ASN A 318 -7.94 23.04 -7.06
N TYR A 319 -8.17 22.29 -5.99
CA TYR A 319 -9.30 22.47 -5.09
C TYR A 319 -9.40 23.88 -4.49
N SER A 320 -8.27 24.50 -4.12
CA SER A 320 -8.26 25.85 -3.55
C SER A 320 -8.92 26.91 -4.46
N LYS A 321 -8.86 26.72 -5.79
CA LYS A 321 -9.53 27.58 -6.77
C LYS A 321 -10.93 27.06 -7.08
N LEU A 322 -11.05 25.78 -7.38
CA LEU A 322 -12.28 25.20 -7.92
C LEU A 322 -13.39 25.01 -6.89
N ARG A 323 -13.09 25.03 -5.59
CA ARG A 323 -14.11 24.94 -4.53
C ARG A 323 -15.01 26.18 -4.44
N GLU A 324 -14.55 27.33 -4.94
CA GLU A 324 -15.31 28.59 -4.90
C GLU A 324 -16.28 28.71 -6.08
N LEU A 325 -16.15 27.83 -7.08
CA LEU A 325 -16.99 27.81 -8.28
C LEU A 325 -18.33 27.13 -8.00
N ASP A 326 -19.39 27.65 -8.60
CA ASP A 326 -20.68 26.99 -8.63
C ASP A 326 -20.74 25.86 -9.68
N SER A 327 -21.89 25.18 -9.79
CA SER A 327 -22.03 24.05 -10.70
C SER A 327 -21.99 24.44 -12.18
N LEU A 328 -22.39 25.65 -12.56
CA LEU A 328 -22.36 26.12 -13.94
C LEU A 328 -20.94 26.51 -14.34
N GLU A 329 -20.24 27.22 -13.45
CA GLU A 329 -18.83 27.57 -13.64
C GLU A 329 -17.94 26.32 -13.71
N LEU A 330 -18.20 25.31 -12.87
CA LEU A 330 -17.50 24.01 -12.96
C LEU A 330 -17.82 23.25 -14.24
N LEU A 331 -19.06 23.33 -14.74
CA LEU A 331 -19.47 22.71 -16.00
C LEU A 331 -18.71 23.32 -17.19
N GLU A 332 -18.60 24.65 -17.23
CA GLU A 332 -17.80 25.36 -18.23
C GLU A 332 -16.34 24.90 -18.16
N TYR A 333 -15.76 24.89 -16.95
CA TYR A 333 -14.39 24.42 -16.73
C TYR A 333 -14.17 22.98 -17.19
N PHE A 334 -15.09 22.05 -16.88
CA PHE A 334 -15.00 20.66 -17.36
C PHE A 334 -15.09 20.56 -18.88
N SER A 335 -15.84 21.45 -19.53
CA SER A 335 -15.97 21.50 -20.98
C SER A 335 -14.71 22.01 -21.67
N GLU A 336 -14.03 22.99 -21.08
CA GLU A 336 -12.74 23.46 -21.59
C GLU A 336 -11.67 22.36 -21.48
N LEU A 337 -11.56 21.73 -20.30
CA LEU A 337 -10.53 20.72 -20.02
C LEU A 337 -10.61 19.48 -20.91
N THR A 338 -11.75 19.23 -21.55
CA THR A 338 -12.02 17.99 -22.30
C THR A 338 -12.15 18.18 -23.81
N ASN A 339 -12.19 19.43 -24.28
CA ASN A 339 -12.19 19.78 -25.69
C ASN A 339 -10.78 20.05 -26.25
N ASP A 340 -9.78 20.18 -25.37
CA ASP A 340 -8.34 20.10 -25.67
C ASP A 340 -7.83 18.64 -25.57
#